data_AF-A0A4U5MBR4-F1
#
_entry.id   AF-A0A4U5MBR4-F1
#
_cell.length_a   1.000
_cell.length_b   1.000
_cell.length_c   1.000
_cell.angle_alpha   90.00
_cell.angle_beta   90.00
_cell.angle_gamma   90.00
#
_symmetry.space_group_name_H-M   'P 1'
#
loop_
_entity.id
_entity.type
_entity.pdbx_description
1 polymer ?
#
loop_
_entity_poly.entity_id
_entity_poly.type
_entity_poly.pdbx_seq_one_letter_code
_entity_poly.pdbx_strand_id
1 'polypeptide(L)'
;MLGRALPSTVPCQICGDKSYGRHYGLWTCDGCSCFFKRSVRRNIQYSCISGDNACVIDKTRRNWCPACRLRKCFDMQMNKDAVQKERGPRRDRSRLSLELSLLANLPKDIQAVGSKRAEQIFSNMLMEVSKSVVLSFTPHHHKRDFLMHTWNIFFLIQYVHNHQIVNIDNDSVHSACLRFTLNRTAKHTDPEEIRLFNCMLITKLASNFEFIRFISPLHMVYSLWLKNHCEAYYPTDEGRFARFMAFESDLTSSAMPFGTEIARLFDVSPAVLISKFPM
;
A
#
# COMPACT_ATOMS: atom_id res chain seq x y z
N MET A 1 34.12 -11.02 -2.78
CA MET A 1 34.50 -10.09 -3.86
C MET A 1 34.94 -8.77 -3.23
N LEU A 2 36.20 -8.39 -3.48
CA LEU A 2 36.88 -7.22 -2.93
C LEU A 2 36.15 -5.93 -3.33
N GLY A 3 35.78 -5.12 -2.34
CA GLY A 3 35.22 -3.78 -2.55
C GLY A 3 36.27 -2.85 -3.16
N ARG A 4 35.91 -2.21 -4.27
CA ARG A 4 36.74 -1.18 -4.91
C ARG A 4 36.87 0.02 -3.96
N ALA A 5 37.95 0.10 -3.20
CA ALA A 5 38.34 1.32 -2.50
C ALA A 5 39.00 2.27 -3.50
N LEU A 6 38.38 3.42 -3.76
CA LEU A 6 39.02 4.52 -4.48
C LEU A 6 40.08 5.17 -3.59
N PRO A 7 41.31 5.40 -4.10
CA PRO A 7 42.35 6.12 -3.37
C PRO A 7 42.07 7.63 -3.46
N SER A 8 42.20 8.32 -2.33
CA SER A 8 41.85 9.73 -2.06
C SER A 8 40.37 10.01 -1.75
N THR A 9 40.14 10.67 -0.62
CA THR A 9 38.81 10.98 -0.10
C THR A 9 38.35 12.30 -0.68
N VAL A 10 37.53 12.27 -1.73
CA VAL A 10 36.97 13.49 -2.33
C VAL A 10 36.11 14.21 -1.28
N PRO A 11 36.33 15.52 -1.02
CA PRO A 11 35.52 16.26 -0.06
C PRO A 11 34.10 16.48 -0.58
N CYS A 12 33.13 16.42 0.33
CA CYS A 12 31.72 16.68 0.06
C CYS A 12 31.56 18.13 -0.41
N GLN A 13 31.02 18.32 -1.61
CA GLN A 13 30.84 19.63 -2.23
C GLN A 13 29.85 20.54 -1.48
N ILE A 14 29.10 19.99 -0.52
CA ILE A 14 28.13 20.76 0.28
C ILE A 14 28.74 21.25 1.61
N CYS A 15 29.43 20.38 2.35
CA CYS A 15 29.87 20.67 3.72
C CYS A 15 31.35 20.37 4.01
N GLY A 16 32.12 19.92 3.01
CA GLY A 16 33.54 19.60 3.15
C GLY A 16 33.86 18.28 3.86
N ASP A 17 32.87 17.57 4.40
CA ASP A 17 33.06 16.25 5.03
C ASP A 17 33.49 15.17 4.01
N LYS A 18 34.00 14.03 4.48
CA LYS A 18 34.46 12.95 3.61
C LYS A 18 33.30 12.36 2.78
N SER A 19 33.47 12.28 1.46
CA SER A 19 32.54 11.58 0.56
C SER A 19 33.07 10.19 0.19
N TYR A 20 32.15 9.26 -0.05
CA TYR A 20 32.44 7.88 -0.43
C TYR A 20 31.91 7.53 -1.82
N GLY A 21 31.31 8.49 -2.52
CA GLY A 21 30.67 8.28 -3.81
C GLY A 21 29.94 9.52 -4.32
N ARG A 22 29.41 9.40 -5.54
CA ARG A 22 28.52 10.39 -6.13
C ARG A 22 27.07 10.08 -5.75
N HIS A 23 26.37 11.06 -5.20
CA HIS A 23 24.93 10.99 -4.94
C HIS A 23 24.23 12.17 -5.58
N TYR A 24 23.15 11.89 -6.31
CA TYR A 24 22.35 12.91 -7.00
C TYR A 24 23.21 13.82 -7.92
N GLY A 25 24.21 13.24 -8.58
CA GLY A 25 25.09 13.95 -9.53
C GLY A 25 26.38 14.54 -8.94
N LEU A 26 26.53 14.65 -7.62
CA LEU A 26 27.68 15.31 -6.98
C LEU A 26 28.42 14.42 -5.97
N TRP A 27 29.67 14.75 -5.70
CA TRP A 27 30.43 14.14 -4.60
C TRP A 27 29.92 14.69 -3.27
N THR A 28 29.19 13.85 -2.53
CA THR A 28 28.58 14.26 -1.26
C THR A 28 28.77 13.20 -0.19
N CYS A 29 28.83 13.63 1.07
CA CYS A 29 28.82 12.72 2.20
C CYS A 29 27.41 12.16 2.44
N ASP A 30 27.30 11.03 3.14
CA ASP A 30 26.02 10.38 3.44
C ASP A 30 25.02 11.32 4.13
N GLY A 31 25.51 12.20 5.01
CA GLY A 31 24.69 13.17 5.71
C GLY A 31 23.98 14.15 4.77
N CYS A 32 24.66 14.69 3.75
CA CYS A 32 24.07 15.62 2.78
C CYS A 32 23.21 14.90 1.75
N SER A 33 23.61 13.70 1.33
CA SER A 33 22.81 12.83 0.47
C SER A 33 21.45 12.48 1.12
N CYS A 34 21.47 11.99 2.36
CA CYS A 34 20.24 11.66 3.10
C CYS A 34 19.39 12.89 3.43
N PHE A 35 20.02 14.04 3.73
CA PHE A 35 19.31 15.30 3.93
C PHE A 35 18.56 15.70 2.66
N PHE A 36 19.26 15.83 1.52
CA PHE A 36 18.68 16.21 0.24
C PHE A 36 17.52 15.28 -0.16
N LYS A 37 17.72 13.95 -0.06
CA LYS A 37 16.67 12.95 -0.30
C LYS A 37 15.42 13.21 0.51
N ARG A 38 15.54 13.43 1.83
CA ARG A 38 14.37 13.65 2.71
C ARG A 38 13.67 14.96 2.40
N SER A 39 14.43 16.03 2.17
CA SER A 39 13.89 17.35 1.89
C SER A 39 13.13 17.40 0.57
N VAL A 40 13.71 16.86 -0.51
CA VAL A 40 13.05 16.78 -1.83
C VAL A 40 11.83 15.86 -1.78
N ARG A 41 11.97 14.67 -1.19
CA ARG A 41 10.91 13.66 -1.13
C ARG A 41 9.64 14.15 -0.42
N ARG A 42 9.81 14.86 0.68
CA ARG A 42 8.69 15.40 1.48
C ARG A 42 8.33 16.84 1.07
N ASN A 43 8.95 17.36 0.02
CA ASN A 43 8.81 18.75 -0.43
C ASN A 43 8.91 19.76 0.73
N ILE A 44 9.91 19.59 1.61
CA ILE A 44 10.02 20.39 2.83
C ILE A 44 10.50 21.79 2.48
N GLN A 45 9.73 22.79 2.86
CA GLN A 45 10.12 24.20 2.81
C GLN A 45 10.74 24.59 4.15
N TYR A 46 11.98 25.08 4.12
CA TYR A 46 12.68 25.56 5.31
C TYR A 46 12.86 27.07 5.24
N SER A 47 12.78 27.73 6.39
CA SER A 47 13.12 29.15 6.57
C SER A 47 14.52 29.30 7.17
N CYS A 48 15.27 30.33 6.74
CA CYS A 48 16.59 30.60 7.29
C CYS A 48 16.49 31.08 8.73
N ILE A 49 17.28 30.50 9.63
CA ILE A 49 17.29 30.87 11.05
C ILE A 49 17.84 32.29 11.27
N SER A 50 18.87 32.67 10.52
CA SER A 50 19.46 34.02 10.59
C SER A 50 18.65 35.07 9.82
N GLY A 51 17.68 34.67 8.99
CA GLY A 51 17.01 35.57 8.04
C GLY A 51 17.85 35.92 6.80
N ASP A 52 19.16 36.10 6.95
CA ASP A 52 20.06 36.63 5.90
C ASP A 52 20.38 35.66 4.76
N ASN A 53 19.88 34.43 4.84
CA ASN A 53 20.11 33.44 3.80
C ASN A 53 21.61 33.23 3.47
N ALA A 54 22.52 33.40 4.42
CA ALA A 54 23.97 33.29 4.18
C ALA A 54 24.70 32.41 5.21
N CYS A 55 23.98 31.52 5.89
CA CYS A 55 24.58 30.66 6.91
C CYS A 55 25.67 29.75 6.31
N VAL A 56 26.84 29.72 6.96
CA VAL A 56 27.96 28.87 6.54
C VAL A 56 27.63 27.39 6.74
N ILE A 57 27.85 26.59 5.69
CA ILE A 57 27.62 25.14 5.70
C ILE A 57 28.96 24.41 5.64
N ASP A 58 29.39 23.90 6.80
CA ASP A 58 30.58 23.06 6.98
C ASP A 58 30.23 21.79 7.78
N LYS A 59 31.21 20.92 8.05
CA LYS A 59 30.98 19.64 8.73
C LYS A 59 30.31 19.79 10.10
N THR A 60 30.67 20.81 10.87
CA THR A 60 30.18 21.00 12.25
C THR A 60 28.84 21.73 12.30
N ARG A 61 28.60 22.68 11.40
CA ARG A 61 27.43 23.58 11.41
C ARG A 61 26.38 23.27 10.35
N ARG A 62 26.57 22.26 9.50
CA ARG A 62 25.58 21.86 8.46
C ARG A 62 24.17 21.56 8.98
N ASN A 63 23.98 21.31 10.27
CA ASN A 63 22.66 21.06 10.85
C ASN A 63 21.99 22.32 11.44
N TRP A 64 22.73 23.42 11.59
CA TRP A 64 22.19 24.65 12.19
C TRP A 64 21.14 25.31 11.31
N CYS A 65 21.36 25.43 10.00
CA CYS A 65 20.39 26.05 9.10
C CYS A 65 20.01 25.10 7.95
N PRO A 66 18.92 24.32 8.08
CA PRO A 66 18.43 23.44 7.03
C PRO A 66 18.09 24.17 5.72
N ALA A 67 17.60 25.42 5.80
CA ALA A 67 17.28 26.23 4.64
C ALA A 67 18.52 26.54 3.78
N CYS A 68 19.57 27.10 4.39
CA CYS A 68 20.81 27.41 3.68
C CYS A 68 21.51 26.13 3.20
N ARG A 69 21.41 25.03 3.95
CA ARG A 69 21.94 23.73 3.52
C ARG A 69 21.22 23.20 2.27
N LEU A 70 19.89 23.23 2.26
CA LEU A 70 19.09 22.76 1.12
C LEU A 70 19.31 23.65 -0.10
N ARG A 71 19.36 24.97 0.08
CA ARG A 71 19.68 25.89 -1.00
C ARG A 71 21.06 25.59 -1.59
N LYS A 72 22.09 25.44 -0.75
CA LYS A 72 23.44 25.07 -1.22
C LYS A 72 23.46 23.74 -2.00
N CYS A 73 22.61 22.77 -1.64
CA CYS A 73 22.45 21.54 -2.42
C CYS A 73 21.94 21.82 -3.85
N PHE A 74 20.97 22.72 -4.01
CA PHE A 74 20.48 23.13 -5.32
C PHE A 74 21.44 24.04 -6.08
N ASP A 75 22.11 24.97 -5.40
CA ASP A 75 23.12 25.86 -6.00
C ASP A 75 24.28 25.06 -6.60
N MET A 76 24.68 23.98 -5.92
CA MET A 76 25.71 23.05 -6.41
C MET A 76 25.16 22.04 -7.43
N GLN A 77 23.87 22.12 -7.79
CA GLN A 77 23.20 21.28 -8.79
C GLN A 77 23.00 19.81 -8.41
N MET A 78 22.64 19.53 -7.15
CA MET A 78 22.15 18.18 -6.81
C MET A 78 20.85 17.89 -7.58
N ASN A 79 20.83 16.78 -8.30
CA ASN A 79 19.71 16.38 -9.16
C ASN A 79 18.51 15.90 -8.32
N LYS A 80 17.47 16.73 -8.24
CA LYS A 80 16.22 16.41 -7.55
C LYS A 80 15.45 15.27 -8.20
N ASP A 81 15.53 15.12 -9.52
CA ASP A 81 14.78 14.13 -10.29
C ASP A 81 15.35 12.72 -10.10
N ALA A 82 16.60 12.61 -9.63
CA ALA A 82 17.20 11.36 -9.20
C ALA A 82 16.67 10.84 -7.84
N VAL A 83 15.81 11.59 -7.13
CA VAL A 83 15.17 11.16 -5.89
C VAL A 83 13.95 10.29 -6.18
N GLN A 84 14.09 8.98 -6.00
CA GLN A 84 13.00 8.01 -6.23
C GLN A 84 11.89 8.06 -5.17
N LYS A 85 10.67 7.69 -5.55
CA LYS A 85 9.50 7.46 -4.66
C LYS A 85 9.78 6.31 -3.65
N GLU A 86 9.00 6.22 -2.56
CA GLU A 86 9.39 5.30 -1.46
C GLU A 86 9.38 3.88 -1.97
N ARG A 87 10.43 3.14 -1.61
CA ARG A 87 10.35 1.69 -1.65
C ARG A 87 9.75 1.30 -0.31
N GLY A 88 8.70 0.47 -0.32
CA GLY A 88 8.08 -0.07 0.90
C GLY A 88 9.12 -0.73 1.83
N PRO A 89 8.73 -1.04 3.08
CA PRO A 89 9.66 -1.54 4.09
C PRO A 89 10.45 -2.74 3.56
N ARG A 90 11.79 -2.64 3.60
CA ARG A 90 12.68 -3.72 3.20
C ARG A 90 12.59 -4.83 4.25
N ARG A 91 12.14 -6.02 3.84
CA ARG A 91 12.16 -7.23 4.69
C ARG A 91 13.60 -7.53 5.12
N ASP A 92 13.76 -7.90 6.39
CA ASP A 92 15.05 -8.17 7.03
C ASP A 92 15.78 -9.34 6.36
N ARG A 93 16.96 -9.07 5.80
CA ARG A 93 17.75 -9.98 4.96
C ARG A 93 18.48 -11.05 5.78
N SER A 94 18.42 -10.99 7.11
CA SER A 94 19.07 -11.92 8.03
C SER A 94 18.35 -13.29 8.11
N ARG A 95 17.01 -13.32 7.97
CA ARG A 95 16.23 -14.59 7.93
C ARG A 95 16.35 -15.34 6.61
N LEU A 96 16.60 -14.61 5.52
CA LEU A 96 16.70 -15.16 4.16
C LEU A 96 17.90 -16.11 4.00
N SER A 97 19.03 -15.83 4.67
CA SER A 97 20.21 -16.69 4.61
C SER A 97 20.01 -18.04 5.30
N LEU A 98 19.20 -18.07 6.37
CA LEU A 98 18.89 -19.29 7.12
C LEU A 98 17.82 -20.12 6.41
N GLU A 99 16.85 -19.46 5.78
CA GLU A 99 15.86 -20.08 4.88
C GLU A 99 16.52 -20.70 3.64
N LEU A 100 17.50 -20.03 3.01
CA LEU A 100 18.15 -20.55 1.80
C LEU A 100 18.93 -21.86 2.02
N SER A 101 19.52 -22.06 3.21
CA SER A 101 20.17 -23.34 3.56
C SER A 101 19.17 -24.47 3.82
N LEU A 102 17.96 -24.16 4.26
CA LEU A 102 16.87 -25.13 4.49
C LEU A 102 16.13 -25.48 3.19
N LEU A 103 16.14 -24.58 2.19
CA LEU A 103 15.52 -24.75 0.87
C LEU A 103 16.27 -25.70 -0.07
N ALA A 104 17.50 -26.11 0.26
CA ALA A 104 18.31 -26.95 -0.62
C ALA A 104 17.89 -28.44 -0.64
N ASN A 105 16.95 -28.85 0.21
CA ASN A 105 16.63 -30.28 0.45
C ASN A 105 15.13 -30.66 0.39
N LEU A 106 14.27 -30.00 -0.41
CA LEU A 106 12.87 -30.47 -0.54
C LEU A 106 12.37 -30.60 -2.00
N PRO A 107 11.84 -31.77 -2.41
CA PRO A 107 11.11 -31.94 -3.67
C PRO A 107 9.60 -31.65 -3.54
N LYS A 108 9.00 -31.22 -4.66
CA LYS A 108 7.56 -31.25 -5.08
C LYS A 108 6.54 -30.15 -4.73
N ASP A 109 6.81 -29.12 -3.93
CA ASP A 109 5.73 -28.21 -3.52
C ASP A 109 5.76 -26.81 -4.18
N ILE A 110 5.26 -26.72 -5.43
CA ILE A 110 4.93 -25.42 -6.07
C ILE A 110 3.57 -24.86 -5.56
N GLN A 111 2.70 -25.71 -5.00
CA GLN A 111 1.37 -25.31 -4.49
C GLN A 111 1.42 -24.49 -3.18
N ALA A 112 2.44 -24.67 -2.34
CA ALA A 112 2.53 -24.01 -1.03
C ALA A 112 2.87 -22.49 -1.09
N VAL A 113 3.39 -22.00 -2.22
CA VAL A 113 3.74 -20.57 -2.41
C VAL A 113 2.49 -19.73 -2.72
N GLY A 114 1.47 -20.31 -3.37
CA GLY A 114 0.18 -19.67 -3.62
C GLY A 114 -0.63 -19.48 -2.33
N SER A 115 -0.70 -20.54 -1.52
CA SER A 115 -1.41 -20.58 -0.23
C SER A 115 -0.94 -19.49 0.75
N LYS A 116 0.37 -19.36 0.98
CA LYS A 116 0.94 -18.31 1.86
C LYS A 116 0.66 -16.88 1.39
N ARG A 117 0.53 -16.65 0.08
CA ARG A 117 0.21 -15.32 -0.47
C ARG A 117 -1.28 -15.00 -0.29
N ALA A 118 -2.15 -15.98 -0.50
CA ALA A 118 -3.58 -15.84 -0.27
C ALA A 118 -3.89 -15.58 1.22
N GLU A 119 -3.26 -16.29 2.15
CA GLU A 119 -3.41 -16.03 3.59
C GLU A 119 -2.98 -14.61 3.99
N GLN A 120 -1.93 -14.06 3.37
CA GLN A 120 -1.51 -12.68 3.60
C GLN A 120 -2.55 -11.67 3.09
N ILE A 121 -3.10 -11.89 1.89
CA ILE A 121 -4.17 -11.06 1.33
C ILE A 121 -5.40 -11.11 2.24
N PHE A 122 -5.75 -12.32 2.72
CA PHE A 122 -6.84 -12.53 3.66
C PHE A 122 -6.61 -11.79 4.97
N SER A 123 -5.40 -11.87 5.54
CA SER A 123 -5.06 -11.16 6.78
C SER A 123 -5.14 -9.64 6.64
N ASN A 124 -4.72 -9.09 5.49
CA ASN A 124 -4.85 -7.67 5.20
C ASN A 124 -6.33 -7.28 5.09
N MET A 125 -7.15 -8.08 4.39
CA MET A 125 -8.59 -7.89 4.30
C MET A 125 -9.24 -7.87 5.69
N LEU A 126 -8.89 -8.82 6.57
CA LEU A 126 -9.40 -8.85 7.94
C LEU A 126 -9.06 -7.56 8.68
N MET A 127 -7.83 -7.06 8.54
CA MET A 127 -7.41 -5.81 9.18
C MET A 127 -8.20 -4.60 8.66
N GLU A 128 -8.35 -4.47 7.34
CA GLU A 128 -9.04 -3.33 6.73
C GLU A 128 -10.54 -3.30 7.08
N VAL A 129 -11.22 -4.45 7.03
CA VAL A 129 -12.64 -4.53 7.34
C VAL A 129 -12.89 -4.39 8.84
N SER A 130 -12.15 -5.12 9.70
CA SER A 130 -12.36 -5.09 11.16
C SER A 130 -12.09 -3.72 11.79
N LYS A 131 -11.14 -2.96 11.23
CA LYS A 131 -10.77 -1.61 11.68
C LYS A 131 -11.47 -0.50 10.89
N SER A 132 -12.42 -0.85 10.03
CA SER A 132 -13.21 0.12 9.30
C SER A 132 -13.96 1.04 10.27
N VAL A 133 -14.02 2.33 9.92
CA VAL A 133 -14.64 3.34 10.79
C VAL A 133 -16.12 3.02 11.08
N VAL A 134 -16.81 2.39 10.12
CA VAL A 134 -18.22 2.02 10.27
C VAL A 134 -18.42 0.88 11.29
N LEU A 135 -17.42 0.02 11.50
CA LEU A 135 -17.47 -1.05 12.49
C LEU A 135 -16.81 -0.68 13.83
N SER A 136 -16.43 0.58 14.03
CA SER A 136 -15.73 1.01 15.26
C SER A 136 -16.52 0.71 16.54
N PHE A 137 -17.86 0.81 16.46
CA PHE A 137 -18.77 0.56 17.58
C PHE A 137 -19.32 -0.87 17.62
N THR A 138 -18.86 -1.74 16.73
CA THR A 138 -19.32 -3.13 16.65
C THR A 138 -18.47 -4.02 17.56
N PRO A 139 -19.06 -4.81 18.49
CA PRO A 139 -18.31 -5.76 19.30
C PRO A 139 -17.52 -6.78 18.48
N HIS A 140 -16.39 -7.27 19.00
CA HIS A 140 -15.52 -8.20 18.27
C HIS A 140 -16.23 -9.50 17.81
N HIS A 141 -17.19 -10.02 18.57
CA HIS A 141 -17.95 -11.21 18.16
C HIS A 141 -18.86 -10.93 16.95
N HIS A 142 -19.55 -9.78 16.95
CA HIS A 142 -20.35 -9.33 15.80
C HIS A 142 -19.48 -9.01 14.58
N LYS A 143 -18.27 -8.45 14.76
CA LYS A 143 -17.31 -8.28 13.66
C LYS A 143 -16.92 -9.63 13.04
N ARG A 144 -16.65 -10.64 13.87
CA ARG A 144 -16.32 -11.99 13.41
C ARG A 144 -17.49 -12.62 12.65
N ASP A 145 -18.70 -12.52 13.18
CA ASP A 145 -19.89 -13.06 12.55
C ASP A 145 -20.15 -12.43 11.16
N PHE A 146 -20.05 -11.10 11.08
CA PHE A 146 -20.11 -10.38 9.81
C PHE A 146 -19.05 -10.86 8.81
N LEU A 147 -17.79 -10.98 9.24
CA LEU A 147 -16.69 -11.45 8.40
C LEU A 147 -16.89 -12.90 7.95
N MET A 148 -17.39 -13.79 8.81
CA MET A 148 -17.65 -15.19 8.45
C MET A 148 -18.64 -15.31 7.28
N HIS A 149 -19.59 -14.38 7.19
CA HIS A 149 -20.61 -14.37 6.13
C HIS A 149 -20.22 -13.56 4.88
N THR A 150 -19.21 -12.71 4.96
CA THR A 150 -18.89 -11.73 3.90
C THR A 150 -17.44 -11.73 3.44
N TRP A 151 -16.56 -12.55 4.04
CA TRP A 151 -15.11 -12.54 3.76
C TRP A 151 -14.78 -12.72 2.27
N ASN A 152 -15.58 -13.50 1.55
CA ASN A 152 -15.37 -13.80 0.14
C ASN A 152 -15.44 -12.53 -0.71
N ILE A 153 -16.38 -11.63 -0.40
CA ILE A 153 -16.56 -10.35 -1.08
C ILE A 153 -15.30 -9.50 -0.87
N PHE A 154 -14.92 -9.27 0.39
CA PHE A 154 -13.79 -8.40 0.72
C PHE A 154 -12.43 -9.01 0.32
N PHE A 155 -12.31 -10.34 0.34
CA PHE A 155 -11.11 -11.03 -0.12
C PHE A 155 -10.88 -10.81 -1.61
N LEU A 156 -11.94 -10.90 -2.44
CA LEU A 156 -11.83 -10.64 -3.87
C LEU A 156 -11.45 -9.19 -4.18
N ILE A 157 -12.00 -8.21 -3.44
CA ILE A 157 -11.60 -6.80 -3.55
C ILE A 157 -10.10 -6.66 -3.30
N GLN A 158 -9.60 -7.22 -2.18
CA GLN A 158 -8.19 -7.14 -1.83
C GLN A 158 -7.30 -7.90 -2.82
N TYR A 159 -7.79 -9.03 -3.32
CA TYR A 159 -7.08 -9.84 -4.30
C TYR A 159 -6.88 -9.07 -5.60
N VAL A 160 -7.94 -8.48 -6.18
CA VAL A 160 -7.83 -7.69 -7.42
C VAL A 160 -7.02 -6.41 -7.20
N HIS A 161 -7.16 -5.76 -6.05
CA HIS A 161 -6.33 -4.60 -5.71
C HIS A 161 -4.83 -4.96 -5.72
N ASN A 162 -4.47 -6.11 -5.17
CA ASN A 162 -3.08 -6.60 -5.12
C ASN A 162 -2.59 -7.22 -6.44
N HIS A 163 -3.50 -7.69 -7.30
CA HIS A 163 -3.20 -8.41 -8.53
C HIS A 163 -3.86 -7.77 -9.74
N GLN A 164 -3.10 -6.91 -10.44
CA GLN A 164 -3.57 -6.20 -11.64
C GLN A 164 -3.83 -7.10 -12.86
N ILE A 165 -3.36 -8.35 -12.82
CA ILE A 165 -3.68 -9.40 -13.80
C ILE A 165 -4.14 -10.59 -12.98
N VAL A 166 -5.42 -10.92 -13.11
CA VAL A 166 -6.05 -12.01 -12.39
C VAL A 166 -5.96 -13.26 -13.26
N ASN A 167 -5.21 -14.27 -12.81
CA ASN A 167 -5.17 -15.58 -13.45
C ASN A 167 -5.78 -16.58 -12.46
N ILE A 168 -7.03 -16.98 -12.71
CA ILE A 168 -7.79 -17.89 -11.85
C ILE A 168 -8.31 -19.01 -12.74
N ASP A 169 -8.00 -20.26 -12.39
CA ASP A 169 -8.43 -21.48 -13.08
C ASP A 169 -9.90 -21.83 -12.76
N ASN A 170 -10.81 -20.85 -12.87
CA ASN A 170 -12.25 -21.00 -12.76
C ASN A 170 -12.94 -19.85 -13.50
N ASP A 171 -13.67 -20.16 -14.57
CA ASP A 171 -14.26 -19.15 -15.47
C ASP A 171 -15.26 -18.20 -14.79
N SER A 172 -16.00 -18.66 -13.78
CA SER A 172 -16.98 -17.84 -13.06
C SER A 172 -16.32 -16.83 -12.13
N VAL A 173 -15.36 -17.28 -11.32
CA VAL A 173 -14.59 -16.42 -10.41
C VAL A 173 -13.65 -15.51 -11.21
N HIS A 174 -13.02 -16.05 -12.27
CA HIS A 174 -12.25 -15.29 -13.22
C HIS A 174 -13.10 -14.21 -13.85
N SER A 175 -14.27 -14.52 -14.45
CA SER A 175 -15.16 -13.53 -15.05
C SER A 175 -15.58 -12.40 -14.09
N ALA A 176 -15.90 -12.73 -12.83
CA ALA A 176 -16.20 -11.73 -11.80
C ALA A 176 -15.00 -10.81 -11.50
N CYS A 177 -13.80 -11.37 -11.35
CA CYS A 177 -12.59 -10.59 -11.12
C CYS A 177 -12.12 -9.82 -12.36
N LEU A 178 -12.31 -10.41 -13.54
CA LEU A 178 -11.90 -9.87 -14.83
C LEU A 178 -12.75 -8.66 -15.20
N ARG A 179 -14.06 -8.66 -14.92
CA ARG A 179 -14.92 -7.48 -15.11
C ARG A 179 -14.48 -6.28 -14.26
N PHE A 180 -13.92 -6.54 -13.08
CA PHE A 180 -13.30 -5.50 -12.25
C PHE A 180 -11.90 -5.08 -12.76
N THR A 181 -11.13 -6.03 -13.30
CA THR A 181 -9.75 -5.82 -13.77
C THR A 181 -9.66 -5.19 -15.18
N LEU A 182 -10.55 -5.57 -16.10
CA LEU A 182 -10.54 -5.17 -17.53
C LEU A 182 -11.06 -3.76 -17.78
N ASN A 183 -11.87 -3.19 -16.87
CA ASN A 183 -12.39 -1.84 -17.05
C ASN A 183 -11.41 -0.72 -16.61
N ARG A 184 -10.09 -1.00 -16.59
CA ARG A 184 -9.01 -0.04 -16.26
C ARG A 184 -9.07 0.62 -14.86
N THR A 185 -10.03 0.27 -13.99
CA THR A 185 -10.13 0.81 -12.62
C THR A 185 -8.95 0.36 -11.76
N ALA A 186 -8.59 -0.93 -11.80
CA ALA A 186 -7.56 -1.54 -10.94
C ALA A 186 -6.12 -1.05 -11.21
N LYS A 187 -5.83 -0.51 -12.41
CA LYS A 187 -4.48 -0.04 -12.73
C LYS A 187 -4.05 1.19 -11.91
N HIS A 188 -5.02 1.91 -11.34
CA HIS A 188 -4.81 3.12 -10.54
C HIS A 188 -5.82 3.29 -9.41
N THR A 189 -6.38 2.21 -8.85
CA THR A 189 -7.23 2.36 -7.66
C THR A 189 -6.37 2.76 -6.48
N ASP A 190 -6.62 3.93 -5.93
CA ASP A 190 -5.88 4.41 -4.77
C ASP A 190 -6.42 3.81 -3.46
N PRO A 191 -5.64 3.86 -2.36
CA PRO A 191 -6.06 3.27 -1.09
C PRO A 191 -7.34 3.88 -0.50
N GLU A 192 -7.62 5.15 -0.79
CA GLU A 192 -8.80 5.85 -0.27
C GLU A 192 -10.06 5.40 -1.01
N GLU A 193 -9.98 5.13 -2.31
CA GLU A 193 -11.06 4.51 -3.07
C GLU A 193 -11.41 3.12 -2.54
N ILE A 194 -10.40 2.27 -2.26
CA ILE A 194 -10.64 0.95 -1.64
C ILE A 194 -11.28 1.10 -0.26
N ARG A 195 -10.79 2.04 0.56
CA ARG A 195 -11.34 2.31 1.90
C ARG A 195 -12.81 2.73 1.81
N LEU A 196 -13.13 3.70 0.95
CA LEU A 196 -14.50 4.20 0.75
C LEU A 196 -15.41 3.10 0.18
N PHE A 197 -14.92 2.32 -0.78
CA PHE A 197 -15.66 1.20 -1.37
C PHE A 197 -15.96 0.10 -0.33
N ASN A 198 -14.98 -0.26 0.51
CA ASN A 198 -15.19 -1.18 1.63
C ASN A 198 -16.24 -0.64 2.61
N CYS A 199 -16.18 0.64 3.00
CA CYS A 199 -17.22 1.23 3.85
C CYS A 199 -18.61 1.24 3.20
N MET A 200 -18.69 1.53 1.90
CA MET A 200 -19.94 1.49 1.14
C MET A 200 -20.54 0.08 1.08
N LEU A 201 -19.71 -0.95 0.92
CA LEU A 201 -20.13 -2.34 0.91
C LEU A 201 -20.55 -2.84 2.30
N ILE A 202 -19.78 -2.52 3.34
CA ILE A 202 -20.13 -2.88 4.73
C ILE A 202 -21.51 -2.31 5.09
N THR A 203 -21.74 -1.03 4.76
CA THR A 203 -23.03 -0.37 5.01
C THR A 203 -24.17 -0.96 4.18
N LYS A 204 -23.93 -1.35 2.92
CA LYS A 204 -24.93 -2.05 2.12
C LYS A 204 -25.31 -3.40 2.74
N LEU A 205 -24.31 -4.23 3.02
CA LEU A 205 -24.48 -5.58 3.54
C LEU A 205 -25.02 -5.61 4.97
N ALA A 206 -24.80 -4.55 5.75
CA ALA A 206 -25.31 -4.41 7.12
C ALA A 206 -26.83 -4.54 7.23
N SER A 207 -27.57 -4.28 6.15
CA SER A 207 -29.03 -4.50 6.10
C SER A 207 -29.42 -5.97 6.37
N ASN A 208 -28.53 -6.92 6.08
CA ASN A 208 -28.75 -8.36 6.29
C ASN A 208 -28.42 -8.83 7.72
N PHE A 209 -27.89 -7.97 8.58
CA PHE A 209 -27.42 -8.33 9.92
C PHE A 209 -28.05 -7.42 10.98
N GLU A 210 -28.94 -7.96 11.81
CA GLU A 210 -29.69 -7.18 12.79
C GLU A 210 -28.79 -6.34 13.72
N PHE A 211 -27.68 -6.92 14.17
CA PHE A 211 -26.73 -6.31 15.11
C PHE A 211 -25.93 -5.12 14.55
N ILE A 212 -25.86 -4.95 13.23
CA ILE A 212 -25.20 -3.81 12.57
C ILE A 212 -26.13 -3.05 11.62
N ARG A 213 -27.42 -3.40 11.57
CA ARG A 213 -28.41 -2.77 10.68
C ARG A 213 -28.47 -1.25 10.82
N PHE A 214 -28.18 -0.72 12.00
CA PHE A 214 -28.12 0.73 12.27
C PHE A 214 -27.12 1.50 11.40
N ILE A 215 -26.12 0.82 10.83
CA ILE A 215 -25.10 1.42 9.95
C ILE A 215 -25.61 1.48 8.49
N SER A 216 -26.63 0.68 8.13
CA SER A 216 -27.13 0.60 6.75
C SER A 216 -27.53 1.94 6.12
N PRO A 217 -28.17 2.88 6.84
CA PRO A 217 -28.48 4.21 6.30
C PRO A 217 -27.25 5.01 5.82
N LEU A 218 -26.04 4.68 6.28
CA LEU A 218 -24.81 5.34 5.83
C LEU A 218 -24.39 4.92 4.41
N HIS A 219 -25.03 3.93 3.80
CA HIS A 219 -24.69 3.46 2.45
C HIS A 219 -24.73 4.59 1.41
N MET A 220 -25.78 5.42 1.44
CA MET A 220 -25.90 6.56 0.53
C MET A 220 -24.78 7.58 0.74
N VAL A 221 -24.35 7.79 1.99
CA VAL A 221 -23.28 8.73 2.33
C VAL A 221 -21.94 8.24 1.79
N TYR A 222 -21.58 6.98 2.01
CA TYR A 222 -20.32 6.43 1.51
C TYR A 222 -20.30 6.27 -0.01
N SER A 223 -21.44 5.97 -0.62
CA SER A 223 -21.60 5.97 -2.08
C SER A 223 -21.34 7.37 -2.65
N LEU A 224 -21.92 8.41 -2.04
CA LEU A 224 -21.68 9.80 -2.43
C LEU A 224 -20.22 10.22 -2.21
N TRP A 225 -19.60 9.83 -1.09
CA TRP A 225 -18.19 10.14 -0.84
C TRP A 225 -17.25 9.49 -1.85
N LEU A 226 -17.50 8.22 -2.21
CA LEU A 226 -16.73 7.54 -3.25
C LEU A 226 -16.92 8.22 -4.61
N LYS A 227 -18.15 8.61 -4.95
CA LYS A 227 -18.44 9.37 -6.17
C LYS A 227 -17.67 10.70 -6.21
N ASN A 228 -17.78 11.50 -5.15
CA ASN A 228 -17.10 12.79 -5.06
C ASN A 228 -15.58 12.64 -5.11
N HIS A 229 -15.02 11.59 -4.50
CA HIS A 229 -13.59 11.30 -4.59
C HIS A 229 -13.18 10.98 -6.03
N CYS A 230 -13.93 10.12 -6.73
CA CYS A 230 -13.67 9.80 -8.13
C CYS A 230 -13.69 11.07 -9.00
N GLU A 231 -14.72 11.90 -8.86
CA GLU A 231 -14.92 13.11 -9.67
C GLU A 231 -13.87 14.20 -9.36
N ALA A 232 -13.49 14.37 -8.10
CA ALA A 232 -12.54 15.40 -7.68
C ALA A 232 -11.08 15.07 -8.03
N TYR A 233 -10.66 13.81 -7.84
CA TYR A 233 -9.27 13.40 -8.02
C TYR A 233 -8.98 12.77 -9.38
N TYR A 234 -10.00 12.28 -10.08
CA TYR A 234 -9.88 11.67 -11.42
C TYR A 234 -10.87 12.26 -12.44
N PRO A 235 -10.89 13.59 -12.63
CA PRO A 235 -11.88 14.26 -13.48
C PRO A 235 -11.82 13.84 -14.96
N THR A 236 -10.69 13.30 -15.42
CA THR A 236 -10.50 12.84 -16.81
C THR A 236 -10.97 11.40 -17.03
N ASP A 237 -11.34 10.67 -15.98
CA ASP A 237 -11.73 9.27 -16.02
C ASP A 237 -13.26 9.14 -15.88
N GLU A 238 -13.96 9.54 -16.93
CA GLU A 238 -15.42 9.48 -16.97
C GLU A 238 -15.92 8.04 -16.72
N GLY A 239 -16.93 7.91 -15.86
CA GLY A 239 -17.50 6.62 -15.50
C GLY A 239 -16.72 5.82 -14.44
N ARG A 240 -15.67 6.38 -13.82
CA ARG A 240 -14.91 5.70 -12.75
C ARG A 240 -15.78 5.20 -11.60
N PHE A 241 -16.66 6.04 -11.08
CA PHE A 241 -17.62 5.66 -10.05
C PHE A 241 -18.59 4.57 -10.52
N ALA A 242 -19.07 4.65 -11.77
CA ALA A 242 -19.99 3.65 -12.34
C ALA A 242 -19.36 2.25 -12.37
N ARG A 243 -18.03 2.16 -12.57
CA ARG A 243 -17.31 0.88 -12.53
C ARG A 243 -17.26 0.27 -11.14
N PHE A 244 -17.14 1.08 -10.08
CA PHE A 244 -17.29 0.59 -8.70
C PHE A 244 -18.70 0.06 -8.45
N MET A 245 -19.74 0.75 -8.92
CA MET A 245 -21.12 0.31 -8.76
C MET A 245 -21.43 -0.98 -9.55
N ALA A 246 -20.86 -1.13 -10.75
CA ALA A 246 -20.96 -2.37 -11.51
C ALA A 246 -20.32 -3.55 -10.76
N PHE A 247 -19.13 -3.34 -10.20
CA PHE A 247 -18.45 -4.38 -9.42
C PHE A 247 -19.18 -4.72 -8.13
N GLU A 248 -19.72 -3.72 -7.45
CA GLU A 248 -20.59 -3.90 -6.29
C GLU A 248 -21.78 -4.81 -6.62
N SER A 249 -22.50 -4.51 -7.71
CA SER A 249 -23.62 -5.33 -8.16
C SER A 249 -23.21 -6.77 -8.50
N ASP A 250 -22.05 -6.96 -9.13
CA ASP A 250 -21.52 -8.30 -9.42
C ASP A 250 -21.24 -9.07 -8.10
N LEU A 251 -20.64 -8.41 -7.11
CA LEU A 251 -20.30 -8.99 -5.81
C LEU A 251 -21.52 -9.31 -4.93
N THR A 252 -22.59 -8.52 -5.02
CA THR A 252 -23.77 -8.65 -4.15
C THR A 252 -24.97 -9.34 -4.81
N SER A 253 -24.88 -9.69 -6.10
CA SER A 253 -25.93 -10.42 -6.80
C SER A 253 -26.22 -11.79 -6.16
N SER A 254 -27.49 -12.22 -6.20
CA SER A 254 -28.00 -13.49 -5.63
C SER A 254 -27.39 -14.76 -6.25
N ALA A 255 -26.58 -14.61 -7.29
CA ALA A 255 -25.91 -15.68 -8.02
C ALA A 255 -24.50 -15.99 -7.50
N MET A 256 -24.08 -15.49 -6.32
CA MET A 256 -22.72 -15.68 -5.78
C MET A 256 -22.62 -16.90 -4.84
N PRO A 257 -22.16 -18.08 -5.30
CA PRO A 257 -22.14 -19.32 -4.52
C PRO A 257 -20.70 -19.76 -4.21
N PHE A 258 -19.75 -18.84 -4.04
CA PHE A 258 -18.33 -19.20 -4.09
C PHE A 258 -17.57 -19.10 -2.77
N GLY A 259 -18.18 -18.95 -1.59
CA GLY A 259 -17.39 -18.97 -0.34
C GLY A 259 -16.51 -20.23 -0.24
N THR A 260 -17.11 -21.40 -0.43
CA THR A 260 -16.41 -22.70 -0.44
C THR A 260 -15.48 -22.86 -1.64
N GLU A 261 -15.89 -22.40 -2.82
CA GLU A 261 -15.07 -22.47 -4.04
C GLU A 261 -13.85 -21.55 -4.00
N ILE A 262 -14.00 -20.29 -3.57
CA ILE A 262 -12.91 -19.34 -3.34
C ILE A 262 -11.97 -19.90 -2.27
N ALA A 263 -12.50 -20.46 -1.18
CA ALA A 263 -11.66 -21.06 -0.15
C ALA A 263 -10.79 -22.19 -0.72
N ARG A 264 -11.36 -23.04 -1.58
CA ARG A 264 -10.65 -24.10 -2.29
C ARG A 264 -9.66 -23.58 -3.33
N LEU A 265 -10.04 -22.59 -4.14
CA LEU A 265 -9.21 -22.03 -5.22
C LEU A 265 -7.97 -21.33 -4.68
N PHE A 266 -8.11 -20.66 -3.54
CA PHE A 266 -7.03 -19.90 -2.93
C PHE A 266 -6.34 -20.64 -1.77
N ASP A 267 -6.75 -21.88 -1.49
CA ASP A 267 -6.26 -22.71 -0.38
C ASP A 267 -6.27 -21.95 0.96
N VAL A 268 -7.37 -21.25 1.25
CA VAL A 268 -7.58 -20.52 2.50
C VAL A 268 -8.61 -21.21 3.37
N SER A 269 -8.42 -21.12 4.68
CA SER A 269 -9.36 -21.63 5.70
C SER A 269 -10.01 -20.46 6.46
N PRO A 270 -11.09 -19.85 5.96
CA PRO A 270 -11.69 -18.63 6.54
C PRO A 270 -12.01 -18.75 8.02
N ALA A 271 -12.62 -19.87 8.44
CA ALA A 271 -12.98 -20.11 9.84
C ALA A 271 -11.75 -20.09 10.78
N VAL A 272 -10.63 -20.68 10.35
CA VAL A 272 -9.37 -20.71 11.11
C VAL A 272 -8.72 -19.33 11.13
N LEU A 273 -8.70 -18.64 10.00
CA LEU A 273 -8.07 -17.32 9.89
C LEU A 273 -8.84 -16.25 10.67
N ILE A 274 -10.17 -16.26 10.60
CA ILE A 274 -11.04 -15.31 11.32
C ILE A 274 -11.00 -15.57 12.84
N SER A 275 -11.00 -16.83 13.27
CA SER A 275 -10.95 -17.16 14.70
C SER A 275 -9.61 -16.78 15.34
N LYS A 276 -8.49 -16.96 14.63
CA LYS A 276 -7.14 -16.61 15.11
C LYS A 276 -6.80 -15.12 14.99
N PHE A 277 -7.60 -14.33 14.27
CA PHE A 277 -7.29 -12.92 14.04
C PHE A 277 -7.51 -12.08 15.32
N PRO A 278 -6.49 -11.32 15.77
CA PRO A 278 -6.64 -10.38 16.87
C PRO A 278 -7.42 -9.16 16.38
N MET A 279 -8.69 -9.07 16.82
CA MET A 279 -9.62 -7.99 16.48
C MET A 279 -9.38 -6.71 17.28
#